data_AF-A0A815STF5-F1
#
_entry.id   AF-A0A815STF5-F1
#
_cell.length_a   1.000
_cell.length_b   1.000
_cell.length_c   1.000
_cell.angle_alpha   90.00
_cell.angle_beta   90.00
_cell.angle_gamma   90.00
#
_symmetry.space_group_name_H-M   'P 1'
#
loop_
_entity.id
_entity.type
_entity.pdbx_description
1 polymer ?
#
loop_
_entity_poly.entity_id
_entity_poly.type
_entity_poly.pdbx_seq_one_letter_code
_entity_poly.pdbx_strand_id
1 'polypeptide(L)'
;DLRVFTLACQAYDYETQQSKNIRAFVERILDEFGLSLSDDVYTVTDNENKITCAFKNNVQRIGCSAHYLNKILEHGFKKKDINCDELQSLFKSVLELVTHVRKCHKQSLLSVNVQSYCETRFNGSYLMMNSVLNVFNELPNVISDDQKLNYLTISRDELQLVCL
;
A
#
# COMPACT_ATOMS: atom_id res chain seq x y z
N ASP A 1 25.16 -13.25 -12.29
CA ASP A 1 23.84 -13.90 -12.09
C ASP A 1 23.31 -13.64 -10.70
N LEU A 2 22.10 -13.08 -10.61
CA LEU A 2 21.41 -12.91 -9.34
C LEU A 2 20.68 -14.21 -8.99
N ARG A 3 20.85 -14.70 -7.76
CA ARG A 3 20.11 -15.86 -7.24
C ARG A 3 19.19 -15.40 -6.12
N VAL A 4 17.95 -15.88 -6.14
CA VAL A 4 16.94 -15.56 -5.13
C VAL A 4 16.43 -16.86 -4.53
N PHE A 5 16.50 -16.97 -3.21
CA PHE A 5 16.02 -18.12 -2.45
C PHE A 5 15.05 -17.63 -1.38
N THR A 6 13.85 -18.23 -1.33
CA THR A 6 12.92 -18.02 -0.23
C THR A 6 13.28 -18.99 0.89
N LEU A 7 13.79 -18.47 2.00
CA LEU A 7 14.17 -19.30 3.15
C LEU A 7 12.97 -19.67 4.03
N ALA A 8 12.04 -18.72 4.26
CA ALA A 8 10.86 -18.97 5.08
C ALA A 8 9.71 -18.01 4.76
N CYS A 9 8.48 -18.47 5.03
CA CYS A 9 7.27 -17.66 5.12
C CYS A 9 6.42 -18.25 6.25
N GLN A 10 6.52 -17.69 7.46
CA GLN A 10 5.89 -18.23 8.67
C GLN A 10 5.00 -17.17 9.31
N ALA A 11 3.89 -17.62 9.92
CA ALA A 11 3.07 -16.77 10.75
C ALA A 11 3.86 -16.32 11.98
N TYR A 12 3.79 -15.03 12.29
CA TYR A 12 4.47 -14.44 13.44
C TYR A 12 3.42 -13.93 14.43
N ASP A 13 3.52 -14.35 15.69
CA ASP A 13 2.56 -14.01 16.73
C ASP A 13 2.61 -12.51 17.06
N TYR A 14 1.47 -11.83 16.94
CA TYR A 14 1.33 -10.39 17.15
C TYR A 14 1.65 -9.96 18.59
N GLU A 15 1.38 -10.80 19.58
CA GLU A 15 1.60 -10.46 21.00
C GLU A 15 3.09 -10.38 21.37
N THR A 16 3.95 -10.97 20.54
CA THR A 16 5.41 -11.02 20.75
C THR A 16 6.19 -10.06 19.85
N GLN A 17 5.53 -9.11 19.17
CA GLN A 17 6.16 -8.13 18.27
C GLN A 17 6.98 -7.04 19.00
N GLN A 18 7.99 -7.45 19.75
CA GLN A 18 9.07 -6.60 20.23
C GLN A 18 10.29 -6.79 19.33
N SER A 19 11.10 -5.73 19.15
CA SER A 19 12.27 -5.74 18.26
C SER A 19 13.21 -6.92 18.51
N LYS A 20 13.50 -7.23 19.78
CA LYS A 20 14.35 -8.37 20.18
C LYS A 20 13.80 -9.72 19.73
N ASN A 21 12.47 -9.89 19.76
CA ASN A 21 11.83 -11.16 19.40
C ASN A 21 11.82 -11.32 17.88
N ILE A 22 11.63 -10.23 17.13
CA ILE A 22 11.75 -10.23 15.66
C ILE A 22 13.18 -10.64 15.26
N ARG A 23 14.20 -10.06 15.91
CA ARG A 23 15.61 -10.41 15.65
C ARG A 23 15.87 -11.89 15.91
N ALA A 24 15.52 -12.38 17.10
CA ALA A 24 15.72 -13.78 17.48
C ALA A 24 14.96 -14.76 16.56
N PHE A 25 13.75 -14.39 16.13
CA PHE A 25 12.97 -15.18 15.19
C PHE A 25 13.67 -15.34 13.84
N VAL A 26 14.21 -14.25 13.28
CA VAL A 26 14.95 -14.28 12.01
C VAL A 26 16.28 -15.02 12.15
N GLU A 27 17.02 -14.81 13.24
CA GLU A 27 18.28 -15.53 13.49
C GLU A 27 18.07 -17.04 13.59
N ARG A 28 17.01 -17.48 14.28
CA ARG A 28 16.65 -18.91 14.34
C ARG A 28 16.37 -19.51 12.96
N ILE A 29 15.64 -18.79 12.10
CA ILE A 29 15.37 -19.25 10.73
C ILE A 29 16.67 -19.35 9.93
N LEU A 30 17.57 -18.38 10.06
CA LEU A 30 18.85 -18.40 9.34
C LEU A 30 19.75 -19.55 9.82
N ASP A 31 19.76 -19.83 11.12
CA ASP A 31 20.53 -20.91 11.73
C ASP A 31 20.12 -22.29 11.20
N GLU A 32 18.84 -22.51 10.88
CA GLU A 32 18.34 -23.73 10.21
C GLU A 32 19.03 -24.00 8.85
N PHE A 33 19.57 -22.96 8.21
CA PHE A 33 20.32 -23.05 6.95
C PHE A 33 21.83 -22.84 7.11
N GLY A 34 22.33 -22.79 8.35
CA GLY A 34 23.74 -22.49 8.65
C GLY A 34 24.15 -21.06 8.28
N LEU A 35 23.19 -20.13 8.30
CA LEU A 35 23.40 -18.71 7.99
C LEU A 35 23.31 -17.88 9.28
N SER A 36 23.92 -16.70 9.27
CA SER A 36 23.85 -15.77 10.39
C SER A 36 23.82 -14.31 9.91
N LEU A 37 23.26 -13.44 10.75
CA LEU A 37 23.32 -12.01 10.54
C LEU A 37 24.67 -11.49 11.03
N SER A 38 25.35 -10.71 10.20
CA SER A 38 26.65 -10.11 10.48
C SER A 38 26.81 -8.79 9.73
N ASP A 39 27.89 -8.05 10.01
CA ASP A 39 28.17 -6.76 9.38
C ASP A 39 28.48 -6.87 7.87
N ASP A 40 28.72 -8.09 7.36
CA ASP A 40 28.91 -8.37 5.93
C ASP A 40 27.59 -8.68 5.21
N VAL A 41 26.48 -8.75 5.96
CA VAL A 41 25.14 -9.05 5.41
C VAL A 41 24.30 -7.78 5.34
N TYR A 42 23.75 -7.54 4.15
CA TYR A 42 22.76 -6.50 3.94
C TYR A 42 21.35 -7.04 4.23
N THR A 43 20.64 -6.40 5.14
CA THR A 43 19.24 -6.68 5.42
C THR A 43 18.37 -5.57 4.85
N VAL A 44 17.45 -5.91 3.95
CA VAL A 44 16.48 -4.96 3.40
C VAL A 44 15.14 -5.13 4.12
N THR A 45 14.67 -4.07 4.77
CA THR A 45 13.39 -4.09 5.52
C THR A 45 12.58 -2.83 5.25
N ASP A 46 11.30 -2.82 5.62
CA ASP A 46 10.59 -1.54 5.76
C ASP A 46 11.17 -0.69 6.91
N ASN A 47 10.61 0.50 7.11
CA ASN A 47 11.03 1.41 8.19
C ASN A 47 10.02 1.43 9.34
N GLU A 48 9.32 0.32 9.58
CA GLU A 48 8.56 0.19 10.82
C GLU A 48 9.56 0.25 12.01
N ASN A 49 9.16 0.92 13.09
CA ASN A 49 10.06 1.25 14.19
C ASN A 49 10.66 0.02 14.88
N LYS A 50 9.86 -1.02 15.10
CA LYS A 50 10.30 -2.27 15.74
C LYS A 50 11.25 -3.05 14.83
N ILE A 51 10.97 -3.09 13.53
CA ILE A 51 11.84 -3.68 12.52
C ILE A 51 13.19 -2.94 12.48
N THR A 52 13.16 -1.61 12.41
CA THR A 52 14.36 -0.78 12.41
C THR A 52 15.19 -1.02 13.68
N CYS A 53 14.56 -1.12 14.84
CA CYS A 53 15.22 -1.45 16.10
C CYS A 53 15.79 -2.88 16.12
N ALA A 54 15.12 -3.86 15.51
CA ALA A 54 15.56 -5.25 15.47
C ALA A 54 16.85 -5.43 14.65
N PHE A 55 17.02 -4.63 13.60
CA PHE A 55 18.15 -4.68 12.68
C PHE A 55 19.06 -3.44 12.77
N LYS A 56 19.10 -2.79 13.94
CA LYS A 56 19.92 -1.58 14.15
C LYS A 56 21.41 -1.88 14.27
N ASN A 57 21.75 -3.03 14.85
CA ASN A 57 23.13 -3.39 15.20
C ASN A 57 23.53 -4.70 14.51
N ASN A 58 24.83 -4.88 14.28
CA ASN A 58 25.46 -6.11 13.79
C ASN A 58 24.97 -6.59 12.42
N VAL A 59 24.47 -5.66 11.58
CA VAL A 59 24.04 -5.86 10.19
C VAL A 59 24.05 -4.53 9.42
N GLN A 60 24.17 -4.59 8.10
CA GLN A 60 23.97 -3.43 7.23
C GLN A 60 22.50 -3.32 6.81
N ARG A 61 21.71 -2.50 7.51
CA ARG A 61 20.29 -2.34 7.18
C ARG A 61 20.07 -1.30 6.08
N ILE A 62 19.32 -1.69 5.04
CA ILE A 62 18.86 -0.81 3.97
C ILE A 62 17.33 -0.70 4.05
N GLY A 63 16.81 0.52 3.99
CA GLY A 63 15.38 0.74 3.90
C GLY A 63 14.82 0.35 2.53
N CYS A 64 13.68 -0.32 2.51
CA CYS A 64 13.01 -0.76 1.29
C CYS A 64 12.60 0.44 0.43
N SER A 65 13.14 0.54 -0.79
CA SER A 65 12.81 1.61 -1.75
C SER A 65 11.33 1.65 -2.09
N ALA A 66 10.67 0.49 -2.19
CA ALA A 66 9.23 0.44 -2.39
C ALA A 66 8.51 1.08 -1.20
N HIS A 67 8.88 0.77 0.04
CA HIS A 67 8.24 1.41 1.20
C HIS A 67 8.38 2.95 1.16
N TYR A 68 9.56 3.47 0.81
CA TYR A 68 9.79 4.92 0.68
C TYR A 68 8.93 5.57 -0.40
N LEU A 69 8.90 4.99 -1.61
CA LEU A 69 8.11 5.52 -2.72
C LEU A 69 6.63 5.57 -2.38
N ASN A 70 6.08 4.53 -1.74
CA ASN A 70 4.69 4.54 -1.32
C ASN A 70 4.42 5.59 -0.24
N LYS A 71 5.35 5.81 0.70
CA LYS A 71 5.17 6.87 1.70
C LYS A 71 5.17 8.27 1.07
N ILE A 72 6.01 8.50 0.07
CA ILE A 72 6.03 9.76 -0.68
C ILE A 72 4.69 9.96 -1.42
N LEU A 73 4.21 8.94 -2.12
CA LEU A 73 2.92 8.99 -2.82
C LEU A 73 1.76 9.20 -1.84
N GLU A 74 1.70 8.41 -0.75
CA GLU A 74 0.70 8.54 0.30
C GLU A 74 0.66 9.97 0.86
N HIS A 75 1.84 10.57 1.07
CA HIS A 75 1.94 11.95 1.51
C HIS A 75 1.30 12.90 0.50
N GLY A 76 1.61 12.78 -0.79
CA GLY A 76 0.96 13.59 -1.84
C GLY A 76 -0.57 13.48 -1.84
N PHE A 77 -1.12 12.29 -1.59
CA PHE A 77 -2.57 12.04 -1.58
C PHE A 77 -3.31 12.45 -0.30
N LYS A 78 -2.64 12.46 0.87
CA LYS A 78 -3.34 12.55 2.18
C LYS A 78 -2.86 13.68 3.10
N LYS A 79 -1.69 14.26 2.88
CA LYS A 79 -1.05 15.18 3.83
C LYS A 79 -1.35 16.64 3.50
N LYS A 80 -2.02 17.33 4.42
CA LYS A 80 -2.43 18.74 4.29
C LYS A 80 -1.26 19.74 4.23
N ASP A 81 -0.09 19.31 4.67
CA ASP A 81 1.16 20.08 4.67
C ASP A 81 1.87 20.06 3.31
N ILE A 82 1.34 19.33 2.32
CA ILE A 82 1.85 19.30 0.95
C ILE A 82 0.85 19.98 0.03
N ASN A 83 1.34 20.90 -0.81
CA ASN A 83 0.56 21.60 -1.82
C ASN A 83 0.26 20.68 -3.01
N CYS A 84 -0.74 19.81 -2.87
CA CYS A 84 -1.24 18.90 -3.90
C CYS A 84 -2.78 18.85 -3.90
N ASP A 85 -3.43 20.00 -3.66
CA ASP A 85 -4.88 20.08 -3.39
C ASP A 85 -5.75 19.42 -4.47
N GLU A 86 -5.40 19.58 -5.74
CA GLU A 86 -6.13 18.97 -6.87
C GLU A 86 -6.08 17.44 -6.80
N LEU A 87 -4.88 16.88 -6.61
CA LEU A 87 -4.67 15.43 -6.47
C LEU A 87 -5.36 14.87 -5.21
N GLN A 88 -5.31 15.61 -4.11
CA GLN A 88 -5.93 15.23 -2.85
C GLN A 88 -7.46 15.25 -2.95
N SER A 89 -8.02 16.25 -3.62
CA SER A 89 -9.45 16.35 -3.91
C SER A 89 -9.90 15.17 -4.78
N LEU A 90 -9.19 14.91 -5.88
CA LEU A 90 -9.44 13.77 -6.77
C LEU A 90 -9.41 12.45 -6.00
N PHE A 91 -8.35 12.20 -5.22
CA PHE A 91 -8.21 10.99 -4.41
C PHE A 91 -9.37 10.83 -3.41
N LYS A 92 -9.78 11.91 -2.75
CA LYS A 92 -10.89 11.89 -1.80
C LYS A 92 -12.21 11.56 -2.48
N SER A 93 -12.53 12.20 -3.61
CA SER A 93 -13.75 11.92 -4.36
C SER A 93 -13.82 10.47 -4.83
N VAL A 94 -12.71 9.95 -5.37
CA VAL A 94 -12.59 8.53 -5.76
C VAL A 94 -12.80 7.60 -4.55
N LEU A 95 -12.16 7.90 -3.42
CA LEU A 95 -12.27 7.09 -2.20
C LEU A 95 -13.70 7.04 -1.68
N GLU A 96 -14.41 8.17 -1.66
CA GLU A 96 -15.81 8.26 -1.24
C GLU A 96 -16.72 7.44 -2.16
N LEU A 97 -16.51 7.54 -3.48
CA LEU A 97 -17.28 6.81 -4.48
C LEU A 97 -17.07 5.29 -4.35
N VAL A 98 -15.82 4.83 -4.24
CA VAL A 98 -15.51 3.41 -4.02
C VAL A 98 -16.13 2.93 -2.70
N THR A 99 -16.02 3.73 -1.64
CA THR A 99 -16.61 3.40 -0.33
C THR A 99 -18.12 3.22 -0.45
N HIS A 100 -18.81 4.10 -1.18
CA HIS A 100 -20.25 4.00 -1.42
C HIS A 100 -20.61 2.73 -2.20
N VAL A 101 -19.98 2.48 -3.35
CA VAL A 101 -20.25 1.30 -4.18
C VAL A 101 -20.08 0.01 -3.37
N ARG A 102 -19.06 -0.06 -2.52
CA ARG A 102 -18.82 -1.21 -1.65
C ARG A 102 -19.85 -1.34 -0.54
N LYS A 103 -20.17 -0.25 0.17
CA LYS A 103 -21.16 -0.24 1.27
C LYS A 103 -22.57 -0.60 0.80
N CYS A 104 -22.94 -0.17 -0.41
CA CYS A 104 -24.24 -0.49 -1.00
C CYS A 104 -24.24 -1.84 -1.73
N HIS A 105 -23.16 -2.62 -1.66
CA HIS A 105 -23.02 -3.92 -2.33
C HIS A 105 -23.26 -3.88 -3.85
N LYS A 106 -22.93 -2.76 -4.49
CA LYS A 106 -23.20 -2.53 -5.92
C LYS A 106 -22.06 -2.94 -6.85
N GLN A 107 -20.99 -3.55 -6.32
CA GLN A 107 -19.85 -3.99 -7.12
C GLN A 107 -20.22 -4.99 -8.23
N SER A 108 -21.22 -5.84 -7.99
CA SER A 108 -21.68 -6.83 -8.98
C SER A 108 -22.36 -6.21 -10.20
N LEU A 109 -22.70 -4.91 -10.15
CA LEU A 109 -23.28 -4.16 -11.27
C LEU A 109 -22.22 -3.56 -12.19
N LEU A 110 -20.94 -3.72 -11.86
CA LEU A 110 -19.80 -3.22 -12.63
C LEU A 110 -19.10 -4.37 -13.35
N SER A 111 -18.47 -4.08 -14.49
CA SER A 111 -17.69 -5.05 -15.25
C SER A 111 -16.44 -5.53 -14.52
N VAL A 112 -15.88 -4.68 -13.65
CA VAL A 112 -14.71 -4.97 -12.82
C VAL A 112 -14.96 -4.52 -11.37
N ASN A 113 -14.48 -5.30 -10.41
CA ASN A 113 -14.55 -4.93 -9.01
C ASN A 113 -13.68 -3.71 -8.69
N VAL A 114 -14.31 -2.67 -8.14
CA VAL A 114 -13.58 -1.53 -7.57
C VAL A 114 -12.79 -1.94 -6.32
N GLN A 115 -11.52 -1.57 -6.28
CA GLN A 115 -10.62 -1.91 -5.19
C GLN A 115 -10.70 -0.86 -4.09
N SER A 116 -10.92 -1.30 -2.84
CA SER A 116 -10.82 -0.40 -1.70
C SER A 116 -9.37 0.02 -1.48
N TYR A 117 -9.16 1.28 -1.11
CA TYR A 117 -7.87 1.74 -0.62
C TYR A 117 -7.40 0.92 0.59
N CYS A 118 -6.12 0.55 0.57
CA CYS A 118 -5.46 -0.15 1.67
C CYS A 118 -4.12 0.54 1.92
N GLU A 119 -4.01 1.22 3.07
CA GLU A 119 -2.83 2.01 3.42
C GLU A 119 -1.55 1.18 3.52
N THR A 120 -1.67 -0.09 3.93
CA THR A 120 -0.53 -1.00 4.08
C THR A 120 -0.09 -1.64 2.76
N ARG A 121 -0.86 -1.48 1.67
CA ARG A 121 -0.52 -2.02 0.34
C ARG A 121 0.18 -0.94 -0.48
N PHE A 122 1.40 -1.24 -0.92
CA PHE A 122 2.32 -0.34 -1.65
C PHE A 122 1.70 0.41 -2.86
N ASN A 123 0.74 -0.18 -3.55
CA ASN A 123 0.06 0.41 -4.71
C ASN A 123 -1.44 0.64 -4.47
N GLY A 124 -1.87 0.75 -3.21
CA GLY A 124 -3.28 0.85 -2.83
C GLY A 124 -4.01 2.03 -3.47
N SER A 125 -3.37 3.22 -3.51
CA SER A 125 -3.95 4.42 -4.15
C SER A 125 -4.14 4.22 -5.65
N TYR A 126 -3.09 3.77 -6.34
CA TYR A 126 -3.11 3.49 -7.77
C TYR A 126 -4.17 2.44 -8.12
N LEU A 127 -4.18 1.31 -7.41
CA LEU A 127 -5.12 0.23 -7.67
C LEU A 127 -6.58 0.66 -7.51
N MET A 128 -6.87 1.49 -6.49
CA MET A 128 -8.21 2.06 -6.30
C MET A 128 -8.58 2.96 -7.49
N MET A 129 -7.75 3.96 -7.78
CA MET A 129 -8.00 4.94 -8.85
C MET A 129 -8.12 4.28 -10.22
N ASN A 130 -7.21 3.36 -10.55
CA ASN A 130 -7.22 2.62 -11.81
C ASN A 130 -8.46 1.71 -11.92
N SER A 131 -8.90 1.09 -10.82
CA SER A 131 -10.12 0.29 -10.83
C SER A 131 -11.38 1.14 -11.12
N VAL A 132 -11.41 2.39 -10.64
CA VAL A 132 -12.46 3.36 -10.95
C VAL A 132 -12.38 3.83 -12.40
N LEU A 133 -11.17 4.10 -12.91
CA LEU A 133 -10.95 4.47 -14.30
C LEU A 133 -11.50 3.42 -15.28
N ASN A 134 -11.28 2.15 -14.99
CA ASN A 134 -11.74 1.03 -15.82
C ASN A 134 -13.26 0.94 -15.94
N VAL A 135 -14.00 1.37 -14.93
CA VAL A 135 -15.46 1.32 -14.88
C VAL A 135 -16.10 2.69 -14.92
N PHE A 136 -15.33 3.74 -15.26
CA PHE A 136 -15.73 5.13 -15.07
C PHE A 136 -17.08 5.45 -15.72
N ASN A 137 -17.28 4.96 -16.95
CA ASN A 137 -18.50 5.20 -17.72
C ASN A 137 -19.71 4.39 -17.23
N GLU A 138 -19.50 3.37 -16.39
CA GLU A 138 -20.57 2.54 -15.81
C GLU A 138 -21.11 3.15 -14.52
N LEU A 139 -20.26 3.89 -13.79
CA LEU A 139 -20.57 4.44 -12.46
C LEU A 139 -21.87 5.26 -12.40
N PRO A 140 -22.21 6.15 -13.36
CA PRO A 140 -23.45 6.93 -13.30
C PRO A 140 -24.73 6.10 -13.19
N ASN A 141 -24.71 4.87 -13.70
CA ASN A 141 -25.84 3.95 -13.68
C ASN A 141 -25.90 3.12 -12.39
N VAL A 142 -24.82 3.11 -11.62
CA VAL A 142 -24.65 2.26 -10.42
C VAL A 142 -24.77 3.08 -9.14
N ILE A 143 -24.17 4.26 -9.09
CA ILE A 143 -24.16 5.12 -7.90
C ILE A 143 -25.54 5.76 -7.65
N SER A 144 -25.84 6.10 -6.39
CA SER A 144 -27.07 6.82 -6.05
C SER A 144 -27.02 8.28 -6.46
N ASP A 145 -28.17 8.96 -6.51
CA ASP A 145 -28.28 10.35 -6.95
C ASP A 145 -27.44 11.33 -6.10
N ASP A 146 -27.33 11.09 -4.79
CA ASP A 146 -26.46 11.87 -3.89
C ASP A 146 -24.97 11.74 -4.23
N GLN A 147 -24.55 10.61 -4.81
CA GLN A 147 -23.17 10.38 -5.23
C GLN A 147 -22.87 10.87 -6.64
N LYS A 148 -23.89 11.17 -7.46
CA LYS A 148 -23.68 11.72 -8.80
C LYS A 148 -22.95 13.06 -8.77
N LEU A 149 -23.22 13.90 -7.76
CA LEU A 149 -22.49 15.15 -7.57
C LEU A 149 -20.99 14.92 -7.33
N ASN A 150 -20.64 13.96 -6.47
CA ASN A 150 -19.25 13.59 -6.22
C ASN A 150 -18.59 12.93 -7.46
N TYR A 151 -19.34 12.14 -8.23
CA TYR A 151 -18.83 11.61 -9.51
C TYR A 151 -18.49 12.73 -10.50
N LEU A 152 -19.30 13.79 -10.57
CA LEU A 152 -19.07 14.92 -11.48
C LEU A 152 -17.85 15.76 -11.11
N THR A 153 -17.33 15.67 -9.87
CA THR A 153 -16.08 16.34 -9.48
C THR A 153 -14.84 15.53 -9.87
N ILE A 154 -14.99 14.31 -10.39
CA ILE A 154 -13.87 13.47 -10.83
C ILE A 154 -13.67 13.69 -12.33
N SER A 155 -12.57 14.37 -12.70
CA SER A 155 -12.15 14.46 -14.09
C SER A 155 -11.56 13.12 -14.56
N ARG A 156 -12.14 12.55 -15.62
CA ARG A 156 -11.63 11.30 -16.22
C ARG A 156 -10.21 11.48 -16.75
N ASP A 157 -9.91 12.64 -17.33
CA ASP A 157 -8.60 12.91 -17.93
C ASP A 157 -7.53 13.04 -16.85
N GLU A 158 -7.84 13.71 -15.73
CA GLU A 158 -6.93 13.78 -14.58
C GLU A 158 -6.73 12.40 -13.95
N LEU A 159 -7.81 11.63 -13.79
CA LEU A 159 -7.74 10.26 -13.29
C LEU A 159 -6.87 9.38 -14.19
N GLN A 160 -6.98 9.55 -15.51
CA GLN A 160 -6.15 8.85 -16.48
C GLN A 160 -4.68 9.27 -16.34
N LEU A 161 -4.37 10.57 -16.26
CA LEU A 161 -3.01 11.08 -16.07
C LEU A 161 -2.33 10.52 -14.82
N VAL A 162 -3.07 10.40 -13.71
CA VAL A 162 -2.56 9.84 -12.45
C VAL A 162 -2.35 8.32 -12.51
N CYS A 163 -3.03 7.63 -13.43
CA CYS A 163 -2.94 6.17 -13.60
C CYS A 163 -2.04 5.71 -14.76
N LEU A 164 -1.31 6.63 -15.42
CA LEU A 164 -0.33 6.31 -16.47
C LEU A 164 0.94 5.66 -15.92
#